data_AF-A0A5B0NHS1-F1
#
_entry.id   AF-A0A5B0NHS1-F1
#
_cell.length_a   1.000
_cell.length_b   1.000
_cell.length_c   1.000
_cell.angle_alpha   90.00
_cell.angle_beta   90.00
_cell.angle_gamma   90.00
#
_symmetry.space_group_name_H-M   'P 1'
#
loop_
_entity.id
_entity.type
_entity.pdbx_description
1 polymer ?
#
loop_
_entity_poly.entity_id
_entity_poly.type
_entity_poly.pdbx_seq_one_letter_code
_entity_poly.pdbx_strand_id
1 'polypeptide(L)'
;MTALLMIFVVAVGDEGNTAPPKNMGPIIIFWVVFGLASTLGMQTSFSLNPARDLGPRLVTWFAGYGSHVWSVRSHYWFVVAILGPVCGAIVGAFIYDFFIATNQVTCTLHGNNSFPPFLAKFLPAKRNRQEQLNGLESGQA
;
A
#
# COMPACT_ATOMS: atom_id res chain seq x y z
N MET A 1 8.91 -6.10 -4.02
CA MET A 1 8.31 -5.03 -4.86
C MET A 1 6.92 -4.62 -4.40
N THR A 2 6.01 -5.55 -4.05
CA THR A 2 4.64 -5.19 -3.62
C THR A 2 4.59 -4.31 -2.37
N ALA A 3 5.52 -4.49 -1.42
CA ALA A 3 5.65 -3.59 -0.26
C ALA A 3 5.94 -2.14 -0.69
N LEU A 4 6.85 -1.93 -1.63
CA LEU A 4 7.15 -0.60 -2.18
C LEU A 4 5.94 -0.03 -2.90
N LEU A 5 5.30 -0.82 -3.76
CA LEU A 5 4.07 -0.40 -4.44
C LEU A 5 3.00 0.03 -3.44
N MET A 6 2.77 -0.73 -2.37
CA MET A 6 1.77 -0.38 -1.36
C MET A 6 2.10 0.88 -0.58
N ILE A 7 3.37 1.12 -0.24
CA ILE A 7 3.79 2.38 0.40
C ILE A 7 3.39 3.57 -0.48
N PHE A 8 3.67 3.52 -1.78
CA PHE A 8 3.31 4.61 -2.71
C PHE A 8 1.80 4.74 -2.92
N VAL A 9 1.08 3.62 -3.01
CA VAL A 9 -0.39 3.64 -3.17
C VAL A 9 -1.06 4.29 -1.97
N VAL A 10 -0.65 3.94 -0.75
CA VAL A 10 -1.18 4.56 0.47
C VAL A 10 -0.76 6.02 0.54
N ALA A 11 0.49 6.35 0.19
CA ALA A 11 0.99 7.73 0.17
C ALA A 11 0.22 8.67 -0.77
N VAL A 12 -0.23 8.14 -1.92
CA VAL A 12 -1.02 8.88 -2.93
C VAL A 12 -2.46 9.09 -2.48
N GLY A 13 -3.01 8.16 -1.70
CA GLY A 13 -4.38 8.23 -1.16
C GLY A 13 -4.50 8.97 0.18
N ASP A 14 -3.37 9.34 0.80
CA ASP A 14 -3.34 10.02 2.09
C ASP A 14 -3.50 11.54 1.93
N GLU A 15 -4.64 12.06 2.39
CA GLU A 15 -4.95 13.51 2.39
C GLU A 15 -4.07 14.30 3.38
N GLY A 16 -3.49 13.63 4.39
CA GLY A 16 -2.54 14.21 5.34
C GLY A 16 -1.12 14.33 4.79
N ASN A 17 -0.82 13.67 3.67
CA ASN A 17 0.42 13.79 2.94
C ASN A 17 0.27 14.83 1.80
N THR A 18 1.35 15.12 1.06
CA THR A 18 1.28 15.97 -0.13
C THR A 18 0.40 15.31 -1.19
N ALA A 19 -0.89 15.62 -1.14
CA ALA A 19 -1.87 15.03 -2.03
C ALA A 19 -1.56 15.46 -3.47
N PRO A 20 -1.62 14.53 -4.42
CA PRO A 20 -1.42 14.87 -5.82
C PRO A 20 -2.55 15.78 -6.33
N PRO A 21 -2.31 16.53 -7.42
CA PRO A 21 -3.34 17.33 -8.05
C PRO A 21 -4.57 16.48 -8.38
N LYS A 22 -5.76 17.08 -8.26
CA LYS A 22 -7.04 16.40 -8.52
C LYS A 22 -6.98 15.70 -9.89
N ASN A 23 -7.32 14.41 -9.92
CA ASN A 23 -7.29 13.51 -11.09
C ASN A 23 -5.90 13.04 -11.58
N MET A 24 -4.78 13.46 -10.98
CA MET A 24 -3.44 12.97 -11.37
C MET A 24 -2.99 11.70 -10.64
N GLY A 25 -3.75 11.22 -9.66
CA GLY A 25 -3.44 9.99 -8.91
C GLY A 25 -3.09 8.78 -9.79
N PRO A 26 -3.92 8.43 -10.81
CA PRO A 26 -3.62 7.29 -11.69
C PRO A 26 -2.33 7.44 -12.49
N ILE A 27 -1.98 8.65 -12.92
CA ILE A 27 -0.77 8.94 -13.70
C ILE A 27 0.48 8.76 -12.82
N ILE A 28 0.41 9.17 -11.56
CA ILE A 28 1.52 9.02 -10.61
C ILE A 28 1.74 7.53 -10.29
N ILE A 29 0.66 6.79 -10.03
CA ILE A 29 0.73 5.35 -9.80
C ILE A 29 1.31 4.65 -11.03
N PHE A 30 0.93 5.06 -12.25
CA PHE A 30 1.51 4.53 -13.49
C PHE A 30 3.04 4.69 -13.53
N TRP A 31 3.57 5.87 -13.22
CA TRP A 31 5.02 6.09 -13.19
C TRP A 31 5.73 5.26 -12.13
N VAL A 32 5.13 5.08 -10.95
CA VAL A 32 5.67 4.19 -9.90
C VAL A 32 5.73 2.75 -10.38
N VAL A 33 4.63 2.26 -10.96
CA VAL A 33 4.53 0.90 -11.51
C VAL A 33 5.54 0.70 -12.65
N PHE A 34 5.72 1.70 -13.52
CA PHE A 34 6.71 1.69 -14.60
C PHE A 34 8.15 1.62 -14.08
N GLY A 35 8.50 2.43 -13.07
CA GLY A 35 9.83 2.39 -12.45
C GLY A 35 10.12 1.07 -11.72
N LEU A 36 9.11 0.48 -11.08
CA LEU A 36 9.23 -0.85 -10.48
C LEU A 36 9.37 -1.95 -11.55
N ALA A 37 8.68 -1.80 -12.68
CA ALA A 37 8.78 -2.75 -13.79
C ALA A 37 10.18 -2.76 -14.42
N SER A 38 10.76 -1.58 -14.65
CA SER A 38 12.09 -1.46 -15.28
C SER A 38 13.22 -1.97 -14.37
N THR A 39 13.08 -1.82 -13.05
CA THR A 39 14.13 -2.20 -12.09
C THR A 39 14.00 -3.61 -11.55
N LEU A 40 12.77 -4.06 -11.23
CA LEU A 40 12.52 -5.31 -10.50
C LEU A 40 11.62 -6.29 -11.27
N GLY A 41 11.13 -5.92 -12.46
CA GLY A 41 10.19 -6.73 -13.23
C GLY A 41 10.74 -8.09 -13.66
N MET A 42 12.01 -8.16 -14.06
CA MET A 42 12.63 -9.41 -14.55
C MET A 42 12.86 -10.46 -13.45
N GLN A 43 12.95 -10.06 -12.19
CA GLN A 43 13.27 -10.96 -11.08
C GLN A 43 12.12 -11.91 -10.74
N THR A 44 10.88 -11.45 -10.88
CA THR A 44 9.68 -12.18 -10.38
C THR A 44 8.49 -12.07 -11.33
N SER A 45 8.74 -11.83 -12.62
CA SER A 45 7.72 -11.77 -13.68
C SER A 45 6.58 -10.77 -13.42
N PHE A 46 6.86 -9.69 -12.68
CA PHE A 46 5.88 -8.65 -12.35
C PHE A 46 4.66 -9.15 -11.55
N SER A 47 4.89 -10.13 -10.66
CA SER A 47 3.85 -10.67 -9.78
C SER A 47 3.56 -9.73 -8.61
N LEU A 48 2.80 -8.66 -8.91
CA LEU A 48 2.39 -7.63 -7.95
C LEU A 48 0.97 -7.85 -7.42
N ASN A 49 0.15 -8.61 -8.13
CA ASN A 49 -1.26 -8.77 -7.84
C ASN A 49 -1.71 -10.22 -8.12
N PRO A 50 -2.30 -10.91 -7.12
CA PRO A 50 -2.77 -12.28 -7.28
C PRO A 50 -3.83 -12.44 -8.40
N ALA A 51 -4.72 -11.45 -8.58
CA ALA A 51 -5.75 -11.50 -9.62
C ALA A 51 -5.17 -11.40 -11.04
N ARG A 52 -4.09 -10.62 -11.22
CA ARG A 52 -3.38 -10.45 -12.49
C ARG A 52 -2.69 -11.74 -12.96
N ASP A 53 -2.38 -12.62 -12.01
CA ASP A 53 -1.76 -13.91 -12.25
C ASP A 53 -2.78 -15.05 -12.34
N LEU A 54 -3.82 -15.04 -11.50
CA LEU A 54 -4.84 -16.11 -11.47
C LEU A 54 -5.74 -16.11 -12.71
N GLY A 55 -6.19 -14.94 -13.17
CA GLY A 55 -7.13 -14.82 -14.29
C GLY A 55 -6.60 -15.46 -15.58
N PRO A 56 -5.44 -15.02 -16.10
CA PRO A 56 -4.86 -15.62 -17.30
C PRO A 56 -4.55 -17.10 -17.16
N ARG A 57 -4.17 -17.58 -15.96
CA ARG A 57 -3.91 -19.00 -15.71
C ARG A 57 -5.16 -19.86 -15.73
N LEU A 58 -6.26 -19.34 -15.20
CA LEU A 58 -7.54 -20.03 -15.27
C LEU A 58 -8.02 -20.14 -16.72
N VAL A 59 -7.84 -19.08 -17.51
CA VAL A 59 -8.16 -19.07 -18.94
C VAL A 59 -7.30 -20.09 -19.70
N THR A 60 -5.98 -20.13 -19.48
CA THR A 60 -5.12 -21.11 -20.17
C THR A 60 -5.41 -22.54 -19.73
N TRP A 61 -5.78 -22.76 -18.47
CA TRP A 61 -6.23 -24.06 -17.99
C TRP A 61 -7.50 -24.52 -18.72
N PHE A 62 -8.50 -23.64 -18.86
CA PHE A 62 -9.70 -23.95 -19.66
C PHE A 62 -9.42 -24.08 -21.16
N ALA A 63 -8.43 -23.36 -21.69
CA ALA A 63 -8.00 -23.45 -23.08
C ALA A 63 -7.23 -24.75 -23.41
N GLY A 64 -7.11 -25.69 -22.46
CA GLY A 64 -6.53 -27.01 -22.70
C GLY A 64 -5.02 -27.10 -22.48
N TYR A 65 -4.38 -26.10 -21.88
CA TYR A 65 -2.94 -26.17 -21.53
C TYR A 65 -2.65 -27.19 -20.39
N GLY A 66 -3.69 -27.76 -19.78
CA GLY A 66 -3.57 -28.83 -18.79
C GLY A 66 -3.09 -28.37 -17.41
N SER A 67 -2.85 -29.32 -16.51
CA SER A 67 -2.46 -29.06 -15.12
C SER A 67 -1.06 -28.46 -14.96
N HIS A 68 -0.25 -28.48 -16.03
CA HIS A 68 1.11 -27.93 -16.05
C HIS A 68 1.16 -26.44 -15.71
N VAL A 69 0.07 -25.69 -15.94
CA VAL A 69 -0.06 -24.27 -15.58
C VAL A 69 0.08 -24.04 -14.06
N TRP A 70 -0.30 -25.03 -13.26
CA TRP A 70 -0.30 -24.98 -11.79
C TRP A 70 0.97 -25.60 -11.18
N SER A 71 1.58 -26.57 -11.87
CA SER A 71 2.73 -27.33 -11.35
C SER A 71 4.10 -26.74 -11.72
N VAL A 72 4.16 -25.57 -12.37
CA VAL A 72 5.43 -24.95 -12.79
C VAL A 72 6.33 -24.74 -11.57
N ARG A 73 7.54 -25.34 -11.62
CA ARG A 73 8.62 -25.19 -10.64
C ARG A 73 8.15 -25.40 -9.18
N SER A 74 7.47 -26.50 -8.89
CA SER A 74 7.06 -26.86 -7.52
C SER A 74 6.13 -25.83 -6.85
N HIS A 75 5.03 -25.48 -7.51
CA HIS A 75 4.03 -24.51 -7.01
C HIS A 75 4.59 -23.10 -6.74
N TYR A 76 5.69 -22.74 -7.42
CA TYR A 76 6.32 -21.42 -7.33
C TYR A 76 5.31 -20.28 -7.58
N TRP A 77 4.34 -20.50 -8.47
CA TRP A 77 3.26 -19.56 -8.72
C TRP A 77 2.45 -19.22 -7.45
N PHE A 78 2.09 -20.19 -6.63
CA PHE A 78 1.28 -19.93 -5.44
C PHE A 78 2.05 -19.07 -4.43
N VAL A 79 3.32 -19.42 -4.19
CA VAL A 79 4.14 -18.69 -3.22
C VAL A 79 4.48 -17.30 -3.71
N VAL A 80 4.88 -17.14 -4.97
CA VAL A 80 5.36 -15.87 -5.50
C VAL A 80 4.24 -14.95 -5.98
N ALA A 81 3.13 -15.50 -6.49
CA ALA A 81 2.04 -14.68 -7.03
C ALA A 81 0.87 -14.45 -6.06
N ILE A 82 0.69 -15.33 -5.08
CA ILE A 82 -0.36 -15.14 -4.06
C ILE A 82 0.27 -14.66 -2.76
N LEU A 83 1.12 -15.48 -2.13
CA LEU A 83 1.65 -15.17 -0.80
C LEU A 83 2.58 -13.96 -0.82
N GLY A 84 3.46 -13.85 -1.81
CA GLY A 84 4.38 -12.72 -1.95
C GLY A 84 3.68 -11.35 -1.96
N PRO A 85 2.71 -11.12 -2.85
CA PRO A 85 1.95 -9.87 -2.90
C PRO A 85 1.14 -9.61 -1.64
N VAL A 86 0.46 -10.61 -1.08
CA VAL A 86 -0.37 -10.44 0.13
C VAL A 86 0.50 -10.04 1.32
N CYS A 87 1.55 -10.81 1.61
CA CYS A 87 2.48 -10.50 2.69
C CYS A 87 3.19 -9.16 2.46
N GLY A 88 3.64 -8.92 1.22
CA GLY A 88 4.28 -7.66 0.85
C GLY A 88 3.35 -6.46 1.02
N ALA A 89 2.07 -6.60 0.70
CA ALA A 89 1.10 -5.52 0.83
C ALA A 89 0.83 -5.15 2.29
N ILE A 90 0.66 -6.15 3.15
CA ILE A 90 0.49 -5.97 4.59
C ILE A 90 1.71 -5.27 5.20
N VAL A 91 2.91 -5.75 4.88
CA VAL A 91 4.16 -5.18 5.39
C VAL A 91 4.37 -3.76 4.86
N GLY A 92 4.07 -3.50 3.58
CA GLY A 92 4.19 -2.15 2.99
C GLY A 92 3.25 -1.14 3.66
N ALA A 93 1.99 -1.52 3.88
CA ALA A 93 1.03 -0.68 4.59
C ALA A 93 1.48 -0.43 6.03
N PHE A 94 1.93 -1.47 6.74
CA PHE A 94 2.44 -1.34 8.11
C PHE A 94 3.65 -0.39 8.20
N ILE A 95 4.59 -0.47 7.25
CA ILE A 95 5.75 0.42 7.18
C ILE A 95 5.30 1.87 6.94
N TYR A 96 4.34 2.11 6.05
CA TYR A 96 3.80 3.45 5.82
C TYR A 96 3.17 4.02 7.09
N ASP A 97 2.32 3.23 7.75
CA ASP A 97 1.61 3.63 8.96
C ASP A 97 2.55 3.90 10.14
N PHE A 98 3.64 3.14 10.26
CA PHE A 98 4.58 3.30 11.36
C PHE A 98 5.54 4.49 11.18
N PHE A 99 6.01 4.73 9.94
CA PHE A 99 7.07 5.71 9.69
C PHE A 99 6.60 7.03 9.08
N ILE A 100 5.52 7.03 8.29
CA ILE A 100 5.12 8.19 7.47
C ILE A 100 3.76 8.75 7.92
N ALA A 101 2.81 7.89 8.26
CA ALA A 101 1.48 8.32 8.66
C ALA A 101 1.54 9.27 9.87
N THR A 102 1.16 10.52 9.64
CA THR A 102 1.14 11.54 10.68
C THR A 102 -0.27 11.61 11.27
N ASN A 103 -0.63 10.72 12.21
CA ASN A 103 -1.82 10.73 13.11
C ASN A 103 -3.19 11.24 12.58
N GLN A 104 -3.36 11.45 11.28
CA GLN A 104 -4.54 12.04 10.62
C GLN A 104 -4.95 11.18 9.43
N VAL A 105 -4.33 10.01 9.26
CA VAL A 105 -4.70 9.01 8.26
C VAL A 105 -6.05 8.44 8.69
N THR A 106 -7.09 9.14 8.26
CA THR A 106 -8.45 8.64 8.18
C THR A 106 -8.43 7.66 7.04
N CYS A 107 -8.08 6.42 7.33
CA CYS A 107 -8.41 5.33 6.43
C CYS A 107 -9.93 5.42 6.20
N THR A 108 -10.40 5.47 4.96
CA THR A 108 -11.84 5.59 4.62
C THR A 108 -12.66 4.35 4.99
N LEU A 109 -12.03 3.32 5.59
CA LEU A 109 -12.67 2.21 6.30
C LEU A 109 -12.71 2.38 7.83
N HIS A 110 -12.01 3.36 8.36
CA HIS A 110 -12.04 3.78 9.76
C HIS A 110 -12.92 5.02 9.85
N GLY A 111 -14.22 4.80 9.65
CA GLY A 111 -15.21 5.75 10.11
C GLY A 111 -14.94 6.02 11.59
N ASN A 112 -14.69 7.29 11.89
CA ASN A 112 -14.67 7.91 13.22
C ASN A 112 -14.82 6.89 14.35
N ASN A 113 -13.70 6.33 14.85
CA ASN A 113 -13.45 5.92 16.24
C ASN A 113 -12.34 4.87 16.34
N SER A 114 -11.27 5.27 17.06
CA SER A 114 -10.37 4.41 17.83
C SER A 114 -9.42 3.51 17.04
N PHE A 115 -8.16 3.92 16.97
CA PHE A 115 -7.03 3.00 16.91
C PHE A 115 -7.21 1.90 17.98
N PRO A 116 -6.82 0.64 17.72
CA PRO A 116 -6.80 -0.37 18.76
C PRO A 116 -5.93 0.12 19.94
N PRO A 117 -6.39 -0.03 21.20
CA PRO A 117 -5.76 0.59 22.38
C PRO A 117 -4.29 0.19 22.57
N PHE A 118 -3.88 -0.95 22.00
CA PHE A 118 -2.50 -1.41 21.99
C PHE A 118 -1.56 -0.53 21.14
N LEU A 119 -2.04 -0.02 20.00
CA LEU A 119 -1.23 0.78 19.06
C LEU A 119 -1.17 2.26 19.47
N ALA A 120 -2.22 2.75 20.15
CA ALA A 120 -2.25 4.10 20.73
C ALA A 120 -1.13 4.34 21.77
N LYS A 121 -0.61 3.26 22.37
CA LYS A 121 0.46 3.32 23.39
C LYS A 121 1.86 3.54 22.81
N PHE A 122 2.04 3.28 21.52
CA PHE A 122 3.32 3.41 20.82
C PHE A 122 3.40 4.66 19.92
N LEU A 123 2.28 5.38 19.74
CA LEU A 123 2.25 6.65 19.04
C LEU A 123 2.63 7.80 19.99
N PRO A 124 3.60 8.67 19.63
CA PRO A 124 3.91 9.83 20.43
C PRO A 124 2.71 10.77 20.44
N ALA A 125 2.12 10.98 21.63
CA ALA A 125 1.09 11.97 21.85
C ALA A 125 1.65 13.37 21.50
N LYS A 126 1.32 13.90 20.31
CA LYS A 126 1.72 15.26 19.94
C LYS A 126 0.56 16.23 20.09
N ARG A 127 0.63 16.93 21.22
CA ARG A 127 0.21 18.32 21.51
C ARG A 127 -0.49 19.02 20.35
N ASN A 128 -1.77 19.31 20.57
CA ASN A 128 -2.66 20.01 19.65
C ASN A 128 -2.03 21.32 19.16
N ARG A 129 -1.80 21.42 17.86
CA ARG A 129 -1.38 22.65 17.17
C ARG A 129 -2.37 23.81 17.42
N GLN A 130 -3.63 23.49 17.73
CA GLN A 130 -4.66 24.48 18.10
C GLN A 130 -4.39 25.15 19.45
N GLU A 131 -3.81 24.46 20.44
CA GLU A 131 -3.42 25.10 21.71
C GLU A 131 -2.21 26.03 21.55
N GLN A 132 -1.31 25.73 20.60
CA GLN A 132 -0.18 26.60 20.29
C GLN A 132 -0.61 27.86 19.53
N LEU A 133 -1.65 27.77 18.69
CA LEU A 133 -2.20 28.93 17.96
C LEU A 133 -3.00 29.85 18.90
N ASN A 134 -3.85 29.28 19.75
CA ASN A 134 -4.62 30.06 20.74
C ASN A 134 -3.72 30.72 21.79
N GLY A 135 -2.59 30.10 22.14
CA GLY A 135 -1.60 30.67 23.08
C GLY A 135 -0.82 31.86 22.53
N LEU A 136 -0.62 31.93 21.20
CA LEU A 136 0.05 33.05 20.53
C LEU A 136 -0.89 34.26 20.39
N GLU A 137 -2.19 34.03 20.20
CA GLU A 137 -3.19 35.10 20.18
C GLU A 137 -3.46 35.67 21.59
N SER A 138 -3.37 34.85 22.64
CA SER A 138 -3.51 35.31 24.04
C SER A 138 -2.30 36.07 24.60
N GLY A 139 -1.15 36.07 23.91
CA GLY A 139 0.07 36.78 24.31
C GLY A 139 0.22 38.18 23.71
N GLN A 140 -0.76 38.62 22.90
CA GLN A 140 -0.76 39.93 22.23
C GLN A 140 -1.88 40.88 22.74
N ALA A 141 -2.49 40.58 23.89
CA ALA A 141 -3.48 41.44 24.55
C ALA A 141 -2.92 42.01 25.86
#